data_AF-A0A2H9MUY6-F1
#
_entry.id   AF-A0A2H9MUY6-F1
#
_cell.length_a   1.000
_cell.length_b   1.000
_cell.length_c   1.000
_cell.angle_alpha   90.00
_cell.angle_beta   90.00
_cell.angle_gamma   90.00
#
_symmetry.space_group_name_H-M   'P 1'
#
loop_
_entity.id
_entity.type
_entity.pdbx_description
1 polymer ?
#
loop_
_entity_poly.entity_id
_entity_poly.type
_entity_poly.pdbx_seq_one_letter_code
_entity_poly.pdbx_strand_id
1 'polypeptide(L)'
;MGKNIKKKEDKPKKSDFKVFLKKRAPIYLGIIAIFVVFIIPELTKTDLQSSFPDNLTDEEKQIVEILMSYNGPNEKGLTVMSAIKEQIAAEYPDEKIYDNKKTKVELNISKKEGSTEDYRIILIFESYKGKIDYVWNVNPITKEIKAESSNAKHIIDIVDYYD
;
A
#
# COMPACT_ATOMS: atom_id res chain seq x y z
N MET A 1 -20.01 -55.98 -33.76
CA MET A 1 -18.59 -56.09 -33.36
C MET A 1 -18.01 -54.69 -33.16
N GLY A 2 -17.91 -54.24 -31.91
CA GLY A 2 -17.39 -52.91 -31.57
C GLY A 2 -15.87 -52.89 -31.52
N LYS A 3 -15.24 -51.92 -32.18
CA LYS A 3 -13.81 -51.64 -32.04
C LYS A 3 -13.60 -50.75 -30.81
N ASN A 4 -13.03 -51.34 -29.75
CA ASN A 4 -12.59 -50.64 -28.55
C ASN A 4 -11.40 -49.71 -28.88
N ILE A 5 -11.61 -48.39 -28.79
CA ILE A 5 -10.55 -47.39 -28.83
C ILE A 5 -9.98 -47.30 -27.41
N LYS A 6 -8.78 -47.85 -27.19
CA LYS A 6 -8.02 -47.65 -25.95
C LYS A 6 -7.57 -46.19 -25.87
N LYS A 7 -8.28 -45.35 -25.10
CA LYS A 7 -7.77 -44.06 -24.62
C LYS A 7 -6.55 -44.35 -23.74
N LYS A 8 -5.36 -43.94 -24.19
CA LYS A 8 -4.20 -43.79 -23.30
C LYS A 8 -4.43 -42.52 -22.47
N GLU A 9 -4.61 -42.69 -21.17
CA GLU A 9 -4.53 -41.58 -20.22
C GLU A 9 -3.08 -41.08 -20.18
N ASP A 10 -2.80 -39.97 -20.84
CA ASP A 10 -1.55 -39.22 -20.63
C ASP A 10 -1.61 -38.54 -19.26
N LYS A 11 -1.12 -39.24 -18.22
CA LYS A 11 -0.77 -38.58 -16.96
C LYS A 11 0.37 -37.60 -17.25
N PRO A 12 0.30 -36.34 -16.80
CA PRO A 12 1.34 -35.34 -17.07
C PRO A 12 2.66 -35.82 -16.46
N LYS A 13 3.65 -36.06 -17.32
CA LYS A 13 4.97 -36.55 -16.91
C LYS A 13 5.73 -35.44 -16.18
N LYS A 14 5.86 -35.57 -14.85
CA LYS A 14 6.73 -34.72 -14.00
C LYS A 14 8.18 -34.63 -14.50
N SER A 15 8.63 -35.55 -15.36
CA SER A 15 9.96 -35.55 -15.98
C SER A 15 10.18 -34.38 -16.93
N ASP A 16 9.16 -33.91 -17.63
CA ASP A 16 9.32 -32.94 -18.71
C ASP A 16 9.58 -31.54 -18.14
N PHE A 17 8.95 -31.21 -17.01
CA PHE A 17 9.29 -30.03 -16.21
C PHE A 17 10.72 -30.07 -15.68
N LYS A 18 11.20 -31.22 -15.20
CA LYS A 18 12.58 -31.36 -14.68
C LYS A 18 13.63 -31.22 -15.79
N VAL A 19 13.34 -31.76 -16.98
CA VAL A 19 14.19 -31.64 -18.17
C VAL A 19 14.16 -30.22 -18.73
N PHE A 20 12.99 -29.59 -18.74
CA PHE A 20 12.80 -28.19 -19.15
C PHE A 20 13.53 -27.22 -18.22
N LEU A 21 13.37 -27.39 -16.90
CA LEU A 21 14.11 -26.67 -15.87
C LEU A 21 15.60 -26.85 -16.08
N LYS A 22 16.12 -28.07 -16.28
CA LYS A 22 17.56 -28.32 -16.50
C LYS A 22 18.12 -27.65 -17.76
N LYS A 23 17.33 -27.57 -18.84
CA LYS A 23 17.76 -27.00 -20.14
C LYS A 23 17.79 -25.47 -20.16
N ARG A 24 16.92 -24.82 -19.38
CA ARG A 24 16.85 -23.35 -19.25
C ARG A 24 17.24 -22.86 -17.86
N ALA A 25 17.72 -23.77 -17.01
CA ALA A 25 18.14 -23.52 -15.62
C ALA A 25 19.07 -22.32 -15.50
N PRO A 26 20.07 -22.13 -16.39
CA PRO A 26 20.96 -20.97 -16.30
C PRO A 26 20.20 -19.63 -16.45
N ILE A 27 19.22 -19.57 -17.36
CA ILE A 27 18.43 -18.36 -17.63
C ILE A 27 17.46 -18.09 -16.48
N TYR A 28 16.75 -19.12 -16.01
CA TYR A 28 15.83 -18.97 -14.87
C TYR A 28 16.58 -18.63 -13.58
N LEU A 29 17.75 -19.24 -13.34
CA LEU A 29 18.59 -18.90 -12.19
C LEU A 29 19.11 -17.46 -12.28
N GLY A 30 19.47 -16.99 -13.49
CA GLY A 30 19.84 -15.60 -13.73
C GLY A 30 18.70 -14.62 -13.45
N ILE A 31 17.48 -14.92 -13.92
CA ILE A 31 16.29 -14.09 -13.64
C ILE A 31 16.00 -14.09 -12.14
N ILE A 32 15.99 -15.25 -11.48
CA ILE A 32 15.79 -15.34 -10.02
C ILE A 32 16.86 -14.54 -9.27
N ALA A 33 18.13 -14.61 -9.69
CA ALA A 33 19.20 -13.82 -9.09
C ALA A 33 18.95 -12.31 -9.25
N ILE A 34 18.48 -11.85 -10.41
CA ILE A 34 18.08 -10.44 -10.61
C ILE A 34 16.92 -10.07 -9.68
N PHE A 35 15.88 -10.91 -9.57
CA PHE A 35 14.77 -10.67 -8.64
C PHE A 35 15.27 -10.57 -7.20
N VAL A 36 16.15 -11.47 -6.75
CA VAL A 36 16.70 -11.46 -5.39
C VAL A 36 17.57 -10.24 -5.11
N VAL A 37 18.36 -9.79 -6.08
CA VAL A 37 19.31 -8.68 -5.88
C VAL A 37 18.64 -7.31 -6.03
N PHE A 38 17.71 -7.14 -6.96
CA PHE A 38 17.14 -5.83 -7.30
C PHE A 38 15.70 -5.66 -6.86
N ILE A 39 14.88 -6.71 -6.91
CA ILE A 39 13.44 -6.61 -6.70
C ILE A 39 13.07 -6.88 -5.23
N ILE A 40 13.61 -7.95 -4.62
CA ILE A 40 13.33 -8.26 -3.21
C ILE A 40 13.71 -7.09 -2.28
N PRO A 41 14.91 -6.48 -2.37
CA PRO A 41 15.29 -5.41 -1.46
C PRO A 41 14.42 -4.16 -1.59
N GLU A 42 13.83 -3.93 -2.77
CA GLU A 42 12.88 -2.83 -3.01
C GLU A 42 11.50 -3.15 -2.39
N LEU A 43 11.02 -4.39 -2.54
CA LEU A 43 9.74 -4.85 -2.00
C LEU A 43 9.74 -5.02 -0.47
N THR A 44 10.90 -5.24 0.15
CA THR A 44 11.02 -5.36 1.61
C THR A 44 11.27 -4.03 2.31
N LYS A 45 11.34 -2.90 1.59
CA LYS A 45 11.48 -1.59 2.24
C LYS A 45 10.21 -1.31 3.04
N THR A 46 10.38 -0.92 4.29
CA THR A 46 9.27 -0.39 5.07
C THR A 46 8.81 0.90 4.38
N ASP A 47 7.53 1.01 4.08
CA ASP A 47 6.90 2.21 3.57
C ASP A 47 5.72 2.62 4.47
N LEU A 48 5.12 3.77 4.19
CA LEU A 48 4.00 4.27 4.98
C LEU A 48 2.86 3.25 5.13
N GLN A 49 2.51 2.56 4.03
CA GLN A 49 1.40 1.61 4.00
C GLN A 49 1.70 0.34 4.79
N SER A 50 2.92 -0.17 4.71
CA SER A 50 3.39 -1.32 5.51
C SER A 50 3.41 -1.05 7.01
N SER A 51 3.33 0.22 7.41
CA SER A 51 3.30 0.63 8.81
C SER A 51 1.87 0.70 9.38
N PHE A 52 0.85 0.43 8.56
CA PHE A 52 -0.54 0.42 9.01
C PHE A 52 -0.85 -0.86 9.78
N PRO A 53 -1.77 -0.82 10.76
CA PRO A 53 -2.16 -1.98 11.54
C PRO A 53 -2.82 -3.07 10.68
N ASP A 54 -2.39 -4.33 10.85
CA ASP A 54 -2.98 -5.48 10.15
C ASP A 54 -4.35 -5.90 10.73
N ASN A 55 -4.68 -5.45 11.94
CA ASN A 55 -5.88 -5.83 12.69
C ASN A 55 -7.09 -4.92 12.46
N LEU A 56 -7.10 -4.12 11.38
CA LEU A 56 -8.26 -3.33 10.99
C LEU A 56 -9.43 -4.23 10.55
N THR A 57 -10.63 -3.85 10.96
CA THR A 57 -11.89 -4.43 10.46
C THR A 57 -12.08 -4.11 8.97
N ASP A 58 -12.97 -4.84 8.29
CA ASP A 58 -13.24 -4.61 6.86
C ASP A 58 -13.80 -3.20 6.61
N GLU A 59 -14.61 -2.68 7.53
CA GLU A 59 -15.14 -1.32 7.46
C GLU A 59 -14.01 -0.28 7.59
N GLU A 60 -13.13 -0.44 8.58
CA GLU A 60 -11.97 0.47 8.77
C GLU A 60 -11.02 0.42 7.58
N LYS A 61 -10.78 -0.76 7.00
CA LYS A 61 -9.96 -0.90 5.78
C LYS A 61 -10.56 -0.13 4.62
N GLN A 62 -11.87 -0.26 4.39
CA GLN A 62 -12.56 0.47 3.34
C GLN A 62 -12.47 1.99 3.55
N ILE A 63 -12.61 2.46 4.79
CA ILE A 63 -12.51 3.88 5.15
C ILE A 63 -11.09 4.41 4.89
N VAL A 64 -10.07 3.67 5.30
CA VAL A 64 -8.66 4.01 5.04
C VAL A 64 -8.39 4.01 3.54
N GLU A 65 -8.91 3.05 2.79
CA GLU A 65 -8.79 3.00 1.33
C GLU A 65 -9.44 4.22 0.67
N ILE A 66 -10.64 4.63 1.09
CA ILE A 66 -11.30 5.86 0.60
C ILE A 66 -10.41 7.08 0.82
N LEU A 67 -9.84 7.26 2.02
CA LEU A 67 -8.95 8.39 2.30
C LEU A 67 -7.67 8.32 1.46
N MET A 68 -6.98 7.17 1.48
CA MET A 68 -5.63 7.04 0.93
C MET A 68 -5.60 7.04 -0.60
N SER A 69 -6.72 6.63 -1.23
CA SER A 69 -6.88 6.64 -2.69
C SER A 69 -7.42 7.96 -3.24
N TYR A 70 -7.92 8.87 -2.39
CA TYR A 70 -8.40 10.17 -2.82
C TYR A 70 -7.31 10.94 -3.56
N ASN A 71 -7.61 11.38 -4.78
CA ASN A 71 -6.69 12.00 -5.73
C ASN A 71 -7.24 13.30 -6.33
N GLY A 72 -7.99 14.03 -5.51
CA GLY A 72 -8.55 15.33 -5.84
C GLY A 72 -9.85 15.25 -6.64
N PRO A 73 -10.54 16.39 -6.84
CA PRO A 73 -11.83 16.45 -7.53
C PRO A 73 -11.74 16.10 -9.03
N ASN A 74 -10.54 16.21 -9.62
CA ASN A 74 -10.30 15.96 -11.05
C ASN A 74 -9.92 14.51 -11.35
N GLU A 75 -9.74 13.67 -10.31
CA GLU A 75 -9.35 12.24 -10.38
C GLU A 75 -8.06 11.94 -11.18
N LYS A 76 -7.18 12.93 -11.35
CA LYS A 76 -5.98 12.84 -12.19
C LYS A 76 -4.69 13.15 -11.43
N GLY A 77 -4.80 13.60 -10.18
CA GLY A 77 -3.68 14.11 -9.40
C GLY A 77 -3.02 13.07 -8.51
N LEU A 78 -2.17 13.59 -7.63
CA LEU A 78 -1.49 12.86 -6.57
C LEU A 78 -2.51 12.30 -5.57
N THR A 79 -2.35 11.06 -5.10
CA THR A 79 -3.21 10.53 -4.04
C THR A 79 -2.79 11.07 -2.66
N VAL A 80 -3.69 11.09 -1.68
CA VAL A 80 -3.37 11.42 -0.28
C VAL A 80 -2.19 10.59 0.24
N MET A 81 -2.17 9.28 -0.03
CA MET A 81 -1.05 8.41 0.35
C MET A 81 0.27 8.88 -0.27
N SER A 82 0.25 9.24 -1.55
CA SER A 82 1.45 9.67 -2.27
C SER A 82 1.92 11.04 -1.81
N ALA A 83 0.99 11.97 -1.57
CA ALA A 83 1.27 13.29 -1.02
C ALA A 83 1.95 13.21 0.35
N ILE A 84 1.47 12.33 1.24
CA ILE A 84 2.10 12.14 2.56
C ILE A 84 3.50 11.54 2.40
N LYS A 85 3.66 10.54 1.50
CA LYS A 85 4.99 9.95 1.21
C LYS A 85 5.96 11.00 0.67
N GLU A 86 5.53 11.87 -0.23
CA GLU A 86 6.34 12.95 -0.79
C GLU A 86 6.70 14.01 0.26
N GLN A 87 5.74 14.42 1.09
CA GLN A 87 6.00 15.37 2.17
C GLN A 87 7.06 14.80 3.14
N ILE A 88 6.93 13.53 3.53
CA ILE A 88 7.91 12.86 4.38
C ILE A 88 9.25 12.74 3.66
N ALA A 89 9.28 12.31 2.39
CA ALA A 89 10.53 12.20 1.64
C ALA A 89 11.26 13.55 1.50
N ALA A 90 10.52 14.65 1.33
CA ALA A 90 11.09 15.99 1.27
C ALA A 90 11.70 16.42 2.61
N GLU A 91 11.11 16.00 3.73
CA GLU A 91 11.63 16.30 5.07
C GLU A 91 12.82 15.39 5.47
N TYR A 92 12.96 14.21 4.85
CA TYR A 92 14.03 13.23 5.09
C TYR A 92 14.65 12.71 3.76
N PRO A 93 15.31 13.58 2.97
CA PRO A 93 15.71 13.24 1.59
C PRO A 93 16.79 12.16 1.48
N ASP A 94 17.68 12.07 2.49
CA ASP A 94 18.86 11.19 2.45
C ASP A 94 18.72 9.95 3.33
N GLU A 95 17.51 9.64 3.81
CA GLU A 95 17.28 8.57 4.78
C GLU A 95 16.13 7.65 4.37
N LYS A 96 16.31 6.35 4.63
CA LYS A 96 15.18 5.40 4.65
C LYS A 96 14.42 5.56 5.96
N ILE A 97 13.65 6.63 6.07
CA ILE A 97 13.10 7.06 7.36
C ILE A 97 12.18 6.02 8.00
N TYR A 98 11.44 5.23 7.22
CA TYR A 98 10.57 4.16 7.72
C TYR A 98 11.34 2.96 8.31
N ASP A 99 12.60 2.74 7.93
CA ASP A 99 13.45 1.69 8.49
C ASP A 99 14.15 2.15 9.79
N ASN A 100 14.03 3.43 10.15
CA ASN A 100 14.68 3.99 11.34
C ASN A 100 13.95 3.54 12.60
N LYS A 101 14.69 3.01 13.59
CA LYS A 101 14.15 2.52 14.87
C LYS A 101 13.43 3.58 15.71
N LYS A 102 13.70 4.86 15.47
CA LYS A 102 13.02 5.98 16.12
C LYS A 102 11.78 6.44 15.37
N THR A 103 11.55 5.91 14.17
CA THR A 103 10.36 6.21 13.39
C THR A 103 9.23 5.29 13.82
N LYS A 104 8.06 5.88 14.03
CA LYS A 104 6.82 5.17 14.32
C LYS A 104 5.69 5.79 13.52
N VAL A 105 4.84 4.93 12.98
CA VAL A 105 3.59 5.33 12.35
C VAL A 105 2.46 4.72 13.16
N GLU A 106 1.52 5.54 13.58
CA GLU A 106 0.31 5.09 14.26
C GLU A 106 -0.90 5.54 13.44
N LEU A 107 -1.80 4.61 13.16
CA LEU A 107 -3.06 4.89 12.48
C LEU A 107 -4.20 4.47 13.40
N ASN A 108 -5.01 5.44 13.78
CA ASN A 108 -6.18 5.23 14.63
C ASN A 108 -7.44 5.62 13.85
N ILE A 109 -8.40 4.71 13.81
CA ILE A 109 -9.73 4.94 13.24
C ILE A 109 -10.75 4.86 14.37
N SER A 110 -11.68 5.80 14.40
CA SER A 110 -12.75 5.84 15.38
C SER A 110 -13.99 6.45 14.77
N LYS A 111 -15.17 6.07 15.24
CA LYS A 111 -16.40 6.77 14.84
C LYS A 111 -16.37 8.19 15.39
N LYS A 112 -16.70 9.19 14.57
CA LYS A 112 -16.69 10.60 14.99
C LYS A 112 -17.76 10.84 16.03
N GLU A 113 -17.39 11.42 17.16
CA GLU A 113 -18.34 11.82 18.19
C GLU A 113 -19.39 12.77 17.62
N GLY A 114 -20.68 12.47 17.87
CA GLY A 114 -21.80 13.27 17.39
C GLY A 114 -22.18 13.06 15.92
N SER A 115 -21.55 12.12 15.20
CA SER A 115 -21.97 11.71 13.85
C SER A 115 -22.34 10.23 13.81
N THR A 116 -23.42 9.89 13.09
CA THR A 116 -23.81 8.49 12.87
C THR A 116 -23.06 7.83 11.73
N GLU A 117 -22.38 8.61 10.89
CA GLU A 117 -21.83 8.15 9.61
C GLU A 117 -20.34 8.46 9.44
N ASP A 118 -19.84 9.56 10.03
CA ASP A 118 -18.45 9.96 9.83
C ASP A 118 -17.49 9.18 10.72
N TYR A 119 -16.31 8.86 10.18
CA TYR A 119 -15.19 8.28 10.89
C TYR A 119 -14.05 9.27 10.99
N ARG A 120 -13.47 9.39 12.18
CA ARG A 120 -12.26 10.15 12.44
C ARG A 120 -11.04 9.26 12.26
N ILE A 121 -10.15 9.68 11.38
CA ILE A 121 -8.87 9.01 11.10
C ILE A 121 -7.75 9.89 11.61
N ILE A 122 -6.87 9.33 12.43
CA ILE A 122 -5.69 10.00 12.97
C ILE A 122 -4.46 9.19 12.54
N LEU A 123 -3.65 9.78 11.66
CA LEU A 123 -2.34 9.27 11.30
C LEU A 123 -1.28 10.09 12.02
N ILE A 124 -0.43 9.43 12.79
CA ILE A 124 0.70 10.05 13.48
C ILE A 124 1.98 9.48 12.90
N PHE A 125 2.84 10.36 12.40
CA PHE A 125 4.20 10.04 12.02
C PHE A 125 5.15 10.66 13.05
N GLU A 126 5.82 9.84 13.84
CA GLU A 126 6.81 10.28 14.82
C GLU A 126 8.20 9.84 14.39
N SER A 127 9.17 10.74 14.52
CA SER A 127 10.58 10.50 14.18
C SER A 127 11.50 11.24 15.16
N TYR A 128 12.80 11.23 14.88
CA TYR A 128 13.78 11.98 15.64
C TYR A 128 13.68 13.51 15.49
N LYS A 129 13.02 14.05 14.45
CA LYS A 129 12.82 15.50 14.28
C LYS A 129 11.55 16.00 14.98
N GLY A 130 10.63 15.11 15.29
CA GLY A 130 9.36 15.45 15.90
C GLY A 130 8.22 14.57 15.43
N LYS A 131 7.01 15.05 15.71
CA LYS A 131 5.75 14.37 15.44
C LYS A 131 4.91 15.20 14.47
N ILE A 132 4.39 14.53 13.44
CA ILE A 132 3.46 15.08 12.47
C ILE A 132 2.14 14.34 12.65
N ASP A 133 1.09 15.08 12.98
CA ASP A 133 -0.26 14.57 13.11
C ASP A 133 -1.11 14.97 11.90
N TYR A 134 -1.86 14.01 11.40
CA TYR A 134 -2.86 14.22 10.38
C TYR A 134 -4.20 13.70 10.89
N VAL A 135 -5.20 14.57 10.86
CA VAL A 135 -6.56 14.28 11.34
C VAL A 135 -7.54 14.58 10.23
N TRP A 136 -8.34 13.57 9.86
CA TRP A 136 -9.43 13.69 8.89
C TRP A 136 -10.73 13.13 9.47
N ASN A 137 -11.85 13.65 8.99
CA ASN A 137 -13.17 13.07 9.11
C ASN A 137 -13.60 12.58 7.72
N VAL A 138 -13.94 11.29 7.61
CA VAL A 138 -14.31 10.64 6.36
C VAL A 138 -15.72 10.08 6.49
N ASN A 139 -16.58 10.41 5.53
CA ASN A 139 -17.89 9.79 5.40
C ASN A 139 -17.80 8.64 4.39
N PRO A 140 -17.95 7.36 4.80
CA PRO A 140 -17.78 6.22 3.91
C PRO A 140 -18.89 6.10 2.85
N ILE A 141 -20.05 6.73 3.08
CA ILE A 141 -21.20 6.69 2.18
C ILE A 141 -21.04 7.74 1.07
N THR A 142 -20.79 9.00 1.44
CA THR A 142 -20.64 10.10 0.49
C THR A 142 -19.23 10.21 -0.09
N LYS A 143 -18.25 9.52 0.53
CA LYS A 143 -16.81 9.65 0.27
C LYS A 143 -16.25 11.04 0.53
N GLU A 144 -16.98 11.88 1.26
CA GLU A 144 -16.52 13.21 1.63
C GLU A 144 -15.39 13.11 2.65
N ILE A 145 -14.30 13.85 2.41
CA ILE A 145 -13.13 13.92 3.27
C ILE A 145 -12.97 15.36 3.78
N LYS A 146 -12.91 15.52 5.10
CA LYS A 146 -12.72 16.81 5.77
C LYS A 146 -11.44 16.77 6.60
N ALA A 147 -10.49 17.65 6.27
CA ALA A 147 -9.26 17.78 7.03
C ALA A 147 -9.44 18.68 8.26
N GLU A 148 -9.03 18.17 9.43
CA GLU A 148 -9.16 18.86 10.71
C GLU A 148 -7.82 19.49 11.16
N SER A 149 -6.71 18.74 11.06
CA SER A 149 -5.36 19.24 11.39
C SER A 149 -4.77 20.09 10.26
N SER A 150 -3.82 20.99 10.57
CA SER A 150 -3.12 21.80 9.57
C SER A 150 -2.37 20.95 8.53
N ASN A 151 -1.70 19.89 8.95
CA ASN A 151 -0.98 19.00 8.03
C ASN A 151 -1.94 18.25 7.11
N ALA A 152 -3.05 17.75 7.65
CA ALA A 152 -4.12 17.14 6.83
C ALA A 152 -4.69 18.12 5.80
N LYS A 153 -4.90 19.39 6.18
CA LYS A 153 -5.39 20.42 5.24
C LYS A 153 -4.39 20.66 4.13
N HIS A 154 -3.11 20.80 4.49
CA HIS A 154 -2.04 20.97 3.51
C HIS A 154 -1.97 19.80 2.52
N ILE A 155 -2.12 18.56 2.99
CA ILE A 155 -2.18 17.38 2.12
C ILE A 155 -3.39 17.43 1.18
N ILE A 156 -4.58 17.77 1.68
CA ILE A 156 -5.78 17.88 0.84
C ILE A 156 -5.61 19.01 -0.18
N ASP A 157 -5.05 20.16 0.20
CA ASP A 157 -4.78 21.25 -0.73
C ASP A 157 -3.78 20.81 -1.81
N ILE A 158 -2.70 20.12 -1.45
CA ILE A 158 -1.78 19.56 -2.45
C ILE A 158 -2.54 18.67 -3.42
N VAL A 159 -3.32 17.72 -2.92
CA VAL A 159 -4.05 16.74 -3.73
C VAL A 159 -5.12 17.39 -4.62
N ASP A 160 -5.85 18.37 -4.10
CA ASP A 160 -6.95 19.03 -4.81
C ASP A 160 -6.47 19.97 -5.93
N TYR A 161 -5.28 20.55 -5.77
CA TYR A 161 -4.70 21.51 -6.71
C TYR A 161 -3.47 20.97 -7.47
N TYR A 162 -3.22 19.65 -7.39
CA TYR A 162 -2.18 19.00 -8.18
C TYR A 162 -2.68 18.81 -9.63
N ASP A 163 -2.14 19.61 -10.56
CA ASP A 163 -2.42 19.54 -12.01
C ASP A 163 -1.47 18.61 -12.78
#